data_AF-A0A2V9ZVR0-F1
#
_entry.id   AF-A0A2V9ZVR0-F1
#
_cell.length_a   1.000
_cell.length_b   1.000
_cell.length_c   1.000
_cell.angle_alpha   90.00
_cell.angle_beta   90.00
_cell.angle_gamma   90.00
#
_symmetry.space_group_name_H-M   'P 1'
#
loop_
_entity.id
_entity.type
_entity.pdbx_description
1 polymer ?
#
loop_
_entity_poly.entity_id
_entity_poly.type
_entity_poly.pdbx_seq_one_letter_code
_entity_poly.pdbx_strand_id
1 'polypeptide(L)' 'MSIFDEGYKVVAVEGNRLLVRGILSDDVLTIVNTEPQTPLAPEDYPPGKSIALTDPSTAPLN' A
#
# COMPACT_ATOMS: atom_id res chain seq x y z
N MET A 1 -14.89 -6.12 7.78
CA MET A 1 -14.20 -5.01 7.09
C MET A 1 -13.16 -5.63 6.16
N SER A 2 -13.18 -5.26 4.89
CA SER A 2 -12.13 -5.66 3.95
C SER A 2 -10.92 -4.75 4.12
N ILE A 3 -9.72 -5.26 3.81
CA ILE A 3 -8.49 -4.45 3.77
C ILE A 3 -8.56 -3.28 2.76
N PHE A 4 -9.57 -3.26 1.89
CA PHE A 4 -9.81 -2.21 0.90
C PHE A 4 -10.78 -1.11 1.38
N ASP A 5 -11.45 -1.31 2.51
CA ASP A 5 -12.43 -0.37 3.07
C ASP A 5 -11.80 0.62 4.07
N GLU A 6 -10.49 0.48 4.31
CA GLU A 6 -9.72 1.29 5.24
C GLU A 6 -8.61 2.08 4.53
N GLY A 7 -8.29 3.26 5.07
CA GLY A 7 -7.10 4.01 4.69
C GLY A 7 -5.87 3.58 5.51
N TYR A 8 -4.71 3.58 4.86
CA TYR A 8 -3.44 3.22 5.47
C TYR A 8 -2.46 4.38 5.39
N LYS A 9 -1.51 4.44 6.32
CA LYS A 9 -0.37 5.37 6.26
C LYS A 9 0.91 4.62 5.96
N VAL A 10 1.73 5.17 5.07
CA VAL A 10 3.05 4.62 4.79
C VAL A 10 3.93 4.72 6.03
N VAL A 11 4.57 3.61 6.39
CA VAL A 11 5.53 3.52 7.48
C VAL A 11 6.95 3.55 6.92
N ALA A 12 7.22 2.69 5.92
CA ALA A 12 8.54 2.56 5.32
C ALA A 12 8.45 1.92 3.92
N VAL A 13 9.49 2.14 3.11
CA VAL A 13 9.68 1.49 1.80
C VAL A 13 11.00 0.73 1.85
N GLU A 14 10.92 -0.58 1.65
CA GLU A 14 12.05 -1.52 1.73
C GLU A 14 12.19 -2.23 0.37
N GLY A 15 12.90 -1.59 -0.57
CA GLY A 15 13.07 -2.10 -1.94
C GLY A 15 11.73 -2.25 -2.66
N ASN A 16 11.26 -3.49 -2.83
CA ASN A 16 9.97 -3.80 -3.46
C ASN A 16 8.84 -4.02 -2.45
N ARG A 17 9.04 -3.65 -1.18
CA ARG A 17 8.05 -3.82 -0.12
C ARG A 17 7.66 -2.46 0.44
N LEU A 18 6.37 -2.24 0.60
CA LEU A 18 5.81 -1.04 1.22
C LEU A 18 5.12 -1.45 2.52
N LEU A 19 5.62 -0.93 3.64
CA LEU A 19 5.01 -1.13 4.94
C LEU A 19 3.99 -0.03 5.17
N VAL A 20 2.78 -0.42 5.55
CA VAL A 20 1.68 0.51 5.79
C VAL A 20 0.96 0.16 7.09
N ARG A 21 0.37 1.16 7.74
CA ARG A 21 -0.38 1.00 8.99
C ARG A 21 -1.82 1.47 8.82
N GLY A 22 -2.77 0.63 9.22
CA GLY A 22 -4.20 0.92 9.18
C GLY A 22 -4.54 2.12 10.07
N ILE A 23 -5.37 3.03 9.58
CA ILE A 23 -5.73 4.23 10.33
C ILE A 23 -6.76 3.91 11.43
N LEU A 24 -7.69 2.98 11.19
CA LEU A 24 -8.73 2.62 12.17
C LEU A 24 -8.32 1.37 12.95
N SER A 25 -7.75 0.39 12.27
CA SER A 25 -7.39 -0.92 12.81
C SER A 25 -6.03 -0.92 13.49
N ASP A 26 -5.17 0.05 13.18
CA ASP A 26 -3.78 0.15 13.66
C ASP A 26 -2.85 -1.01 13.18
N ASP A 27 -3.40 -1.95 12.41
CA ASP A 27 -2.72 -3.11 11.84
C ASP A 27 -1.62 -2.72 10.85
N VAL A 28 -0.50 -3.44 10.88
CA VAL A 28 0.61 -3.22 9.96
C VAL A 28 0.55 -4.26 8.84
N LEU A 29 0.46 -3.79 7.61
CA LEU A 29 0.47 -4.60 6.40
C LEU A 29 1.75 -4.37 5.60
N THR A 30 2.20 -5.42 4.92
CA THR A 30 3.33 -5.35 3.98
C THR A 30 2.81 -5.61 2.58
N ILE A 31 2.88 -4.60 1.72
CA ILE A 31 2.53 -4.68 0.32
C ILE A 31 3.79 -5.07 -0.45
N VAL A 32 3.72 -6.16 -1.20
CA VAL A 32 4.83 -6.62 -2.04
C VAL A 32 4.52 -6.23 -3.48
N ASN A 33 5.38 -5.39 -4.06
CA ASN A 33 5.28 -5.08 -5.48
C ASN A 33 5.86 -6.25 -6.29
N THR A 34 4.99 -6.94 -7.03
CA THR A 34 5.32 -8.05 -7.92
C THR A 34 5.89 -7.60 -9.26
N GLU A 35 5.90 -6.30 -9.55
CA GLU A 35 6.46 -5.73 -10.78
C GLU A 35 7.92 -5.29 -10.54
N PRO A 36 8.91 -6.11 -10.93
CA PRO A 36 10.32 -5.79 -10.70
C PRO A 36 10.82 -4.62 -11.54
N GLN A 37 10.10 -4.25 -12.61
CA GLN A 37 10.49 -3.16 -13.52
C GLN A 37 10.13 -1.78 -12.98
N THR A 38 9.26 -1.70 -11.97
CA THR A 38 8.73 -0.47 -11.38
C THR A 38 8.89 -0.51 -9.85
N PRO A 39 10.13 -0.47 -9.33
CA PRO A 39 10.36 -0.57 -7.88
C PRO A 39 9.62 0.54 -7.11
N LEU A 40 9.25 0.26 -5.86
CA LEU A 40 8.62 1.24 -5.01
C LEU A 40 9.67 2.27 -4.58
N ALA A 41 9.48 3.52 -4.97
CA ALA A 41 10.39 4.59 -4.58
C ALA A 41 9.92 5.26 -3.27
N PRO A 42 10.82 5.54 -2.31
CA PRO A 42 10.48 6.28 -1.09
C PRO A 42 9.95 7.69 -1.37
N GLU A 43 10.31 8.26 -2.50
CA GLU A 43 9.84 9.56 -3.00
C GLU A 43 8.37 9.53 -3.45
N ASP A 44 7.90 8.41 -4.02
CA ASP A 44 6.48 8.19 -4.35
C ASP A 44 5.65 7.87 -3.11
N TYR A 45 6.25 7.14 -2.16
CA TYR A 45 5.63 6.69 -0.92
C TYR A 45 6.39 7.20 0.32
N PRO A 46 6.37 8.52 0.59
CA PRO A 46 7.02 9.07 1.76
C PRO A 46 6.32 8.59 3.05
N PRO A 47 7.06 8.30 4.13
CA PRO A 47 6.49 7.98 5.43
C PRO A 47 5.46 9.01 5.88
N GLY A 48 4.34 8.54 6.42
CA GLY A 48 3.21 9.36 6.85
C GLY A 48 2.20 9.70 5.75
N LYS A 49 2.49 9.39 4.48
CA LYS A 49 1.52 9.54 3.38
C LYS A 49 0.35 8.59 3.56
N SER A 50 -0.87 9.12 3.47
CA SER A 50 -2.08 8.30 3.48
C SER A 50 -2.34 7.72 2.09
N ILE A 51 -2.60 6.42 2.01
CA ILE A 51 -2.96 5.70 0.81
C ILE A 51 -4.23 4.88 1.05
N ALA A 52 -5.02 4.65 0.00
CA ALA A 52 -6.14 3.72 0.03
C ALA A 52 -5.80 2.51 -0.84
N LEU A 53 -6.19 1.32 -0.41
CA LEU A 53 -6.04 0.11 -1.20
C LEU A 53 -7.30 -0.06 -2.05
N THR A 54 -7.12 -0.34 -3.34
CA THR A 54 -8.22 -0.64 -4.26
C THR A 54 -8.21 -2.12 -4.58
N ASP A 55 -9.37 -2.76 -4.52
CA ASP A 55 -9.50 -4.17 -4.88
C ASP A 55 -9.32 -4.35 -6.41
N PRO A 56 -8.30 -5.10 -6.87
CA PRO A 56 -8.04 -5.26 -8.29
C PRO A 56 -9.09 -6.10 -9.02
N SER A 57 -9.91 -6.89 -8.32
CA SER A 57 -11.02 -7.62 -8.95
C SER A 57 -12.20 -6.70 -9.30
N THR A 58 -12.25 -5.51 -8.71
CA THR A 58 -13.21 -4.46 -9.09
C THR A 58 -12.71 -3.53 -10.20
N ALA A 59 -11.41 -3.62 -10.54
CA ALA A 59 -10.87 -2.86 -11.66
C ALA A 59 -11.47 -3.38 -12.98
N PRO A 60 -11.95 -2.50 -13.88
CA PRO A 60 -12.45 -2.94 -15.18
C PRO A 60 -11.34 -3.70 -15.90
N LEU A 61 -11.64 -4.92 -16.35
CA LEU A 61 -10.77 -5.69 -17.23
C LEU A 61 -10.59 -4.88 -18.51
N ASN A 62 -9.35 -4.50 -18.79
CA ASN A 62 -8.96 -3.74 -19.97
C ASN A 62 -8.97 -4.62 -21.23
#